data_AF-A0ABD6YQW7-F1
#
_entry.id   AF-A0ABD6YQW7-F1
#
_cell.length_a   1.000
_cell.length_b   1.000
_cell.length_c   1.000
_cell.angle_alpha   90.00
_cell.angle_beta   90.00
_cell.angle_gamma   90.00
#
_symmetry.space_group_name_H-M   'P 1'
#
loop_
_entity.id
_entity.type
_entity.pdbx_description
1 polymer ?
#
loop_
_entity_poly.entity_id
_entity_poly.type
_entity_poly.pdbx_seq_one_letter_code
_entity_poly.pdbx_strand_id
1 'polypeptide(L)' 'MKNLRKLSRTNLKEIQGGAFTGLCHGEIITVDNAPGAGMPYDCGCNTLIWCESLSACIQRGQFSSSSCKIKEL' A
#
# COMPACT_ATOMS: atom_id res chain seq x y z
N MET A 1 14.32 -14.94 25.43
CA MET A 1 14.40 -15.20 23.96
C MET A 1 12.98 -15.35 23.43
N LYS A 2 12.53 -14.51 22.49
CA LYS A 2 11.15 -14.61 21.96
C LYS A 2 11.07 -15.80 21.00
N ASN A 3 10.28 -16.81 21.37
CA ASN A 3 9.96 -17.95 20.51
C ASN A 3 9.13 -17.47 19.32
N LEU A 4 9.76 -17.30 18.15
CA LEU A 4 9.04 -16.98 16.92
C LEU A 4 8.36 -18.26 16.43
N ARG A 5 7.05 -18.40 16.72
CA ARG A 5 6.24 -19.51 16.19
C ARG A 5 6.15 -19.38 14.68
N LYS A 6 6.43 -20.48 13.97
CA LYS A 6 6.32 -20.57 12.52
C LYS A 6 4.86 -20.34 12.13
N LEU A 7 4.56 -19.21 11.50
CA LEU A 7 3.22 -18.89 11.02
C LEU A 7 2.84 -19.84 9.87
N SER A 8 1.62 -20.37 9.92
CA SER A 8 1.07 -21.18 8.84
C SER A 8 0.73 -20.29 7.63
N ARG A 9 0.62 -20.87 6.43
CA ARG A 9 0.20 -20.14 5.22
C ARG A 9 -1.18 -19.49 5.38
N THR A 10 -2.06 -20.09 6.16
CA THR A 10 -3.39 -19.53 6.49
C THR A 10 -3.23 -18.28 7.35
N ASN A 11 -2.40 -18.33 8.38
CA ASN A 11 -2.15 -17.20 9.26
C ASN A 11 -1.47 -16.03 8.53
N LEU A 12 -0.63 -16.32 7.52
CA LEU A 12 -0.01 -15.28 6.69
C LEU A 12 -1.02 -14.52 5.82
N LYS A 13 -2.13 -15.15 5.41
CA LYS A 13 -3.20 -14.46 4.66
C LYS A 13 -4.03 -13.53 5.55
N GLU A 14 -4.14 -13.85 6.84
CA GLU A 14 -4.84 -13.01 7.82
C GLU A 14 -4.02 -11.81 8.27
N ILE A 15 -2.70 -11.85 8.06
CA ILE A 15 -1.84 -10.69 8.26
C ILE A 15 -2.07 -9.72 7.11
N GLN A 16 -2.99 -8.79 7.33
CA GLN A 16 -3.14 -7.62 6.48
C GLN A 16 -1.92 -6.73 6.68
N GLY A 17 -1.01 -6.73 5.70
CA GLY A 17 0.16 -5.86 5.71
C GLY A 17 -0.24 -4.44 5.32
N GLY A 18 0.15 -3.45 6.13
CA GLY A 18 -0.07 -2.03 5.84
C GLY A 18 -0.25 -1.20 7.11
N ALA A 19 0.03 0.10 7.03
CA ALA A 19 -0.27 0.99 8.14
C ALA A 19 -1.77 1.19 8.31
N PHE A 20 -2.24 0.89 9.51
CA PHE A 20 -3.63 1.01 9.93
C PHE A 20 -3.91 2.43 10.43
N THR A 21 -4.81 3.15 9.76
CA THR A 21 -5.43 4.36 10.34
C THR A 21 -6.94 4.26 10.16
N GLY A 22 -7.66 3.83 11.20
CA GLY A 22 -9.12 3.68 11.15
C GLY A 22 -9.58 2.51 10.28
N LEU A 23 -10.68 2.67 9.54
CA LEU A 23 -11.27 1.61 8.71
C LEU A 23 -10.56 1.38 7.36
N CYS A 24 -9.53 2.19 7.05
CA CYS A 24 -8.88 2.17 5.76
C CYS A 24 -7.47 1.58 5.84
N HIS A 25 -7.24 0.57 5.01
CA HIS A 25 -5.99 -0.16 4.94
C HIS A 25 -5.23 0.29 3.70
N GLY A 26 -3.93 0.51 3.85
CA GLY A 26 -3.09 0.62 2.66
C GLY A 26 -3.08 -0.72 1.93
N GLU A 27 -3.19 -0.69 0.60
CA GLU A 27 -3.28 -1.89 -0.24
C GLU A 27 -2.36 -1.75 -1.44
N ILE A 28 -1.74 -2.87 -1.83
CA ILE A 28 -0.98 -2.97 -3.08
C ILE A 28 -1.97 -3.31 -4.20
N ILE A 29 -2.03 -2.44 -5.21
CA ILE A 29 -2.89 -2.59 -6.36
C ILE A 29 -2.19 -3.44 -7.41
N THR A 30 -2.89 -4.45 -7.92
CA THR A 30 -2.36 -5.32 -8.98
C THR A 30 -2.12 -4.54 -10.26
N VAL A 31 -1.15 -4.97 -11.06
CA VAL A 31 -0.74 -4.28 -12.30
C VAL A 31 -1.91 -4.05 -13.26
N ASP A 32 -2.86 -4.98 -13.33
CA ASP A 32 -4.05 -4.87 -14.19
C ASP A 32 -5.02 -3.76 -13.77
N ASN A 33 -5.01 -3.40 -12.48
CA ASN A 33 -5.88 -2.38 -11.90
C ASN A 33 -5.13 -1.06 -11.63
N ALA A 34 -3.82 -1.03 -11.85
CA ALA A 34 -3.03 0.16 -11.65
C ALA A 34 -3.39 1.20 -12.74
N PRO A 35 -3.53 2.48 -12.37
CA PRO A 35 -3.74 3.56 -13.33
C PRO A 35 -2.52 3.68 -14.25
N GLY A 36 -2.73 4.28 -15.43
CA GLY A 36 -1.62 4.69 -16.29
C GLY A 36 -0.71 5.71 -15.59
N ALA A 37 0.51 5.88 -16.10
CA ALA A 37 1.47 6.76 -15.45
C ALA A 37 0.96 8.22 -15.35
N GLY A 38 1.09 8.84 -14.18
CA GLY A 38 0.58 10.19 -13.91
C GLY A 38 -0.96 10.33 -13.89
N MET A 39 -1.72 9.23 -13.99
CA MET A 39 -3.18 9.28 -13.90
C MET A 39 -3.64 9.27 -12.43
N PRO A 40 -4.74 9.97 -12.11
CA PRO A 40 -5.34 9.89 -10.79
C PRO A 40 -5.91 8.48 -10.53
N TYR A 41 -5.79 8.02 -9.29
CA TYR A 41 -6.37 6.75 -8.84
C TYR A 41 -7.16 6.96 -7.56
N ASP A 42 -8.37 6.42 -7.54
CA ASP A 42 -9.22 6.45 -6.36
C ASP A 42 -8.95 5.23 -5.48
N CYS A 43 -8.34 5.47 -4.33
CA CYS A 43 -8.07 4.46 -3.32
C CYS A 43 -9.31 4.05 -2.50
N GLY A 44 -10.50 4.60 -2.81
CA GLY A 44 -11.76 4.29 -2.14
C GLY A 44 -11.86 4.82 -0.70
N CYS A 45 -10.80 5.45 -0.19
CA CYS A 45 -10.77 6.06 1.12
C CYS A 45 -10.00 7.38 1.15
N ASN A 46 -10.61 8.41 1.76
CA ASN A 46 -10.09 9.77 1.82
C ASN A 46 -8.75 9.93 2.58
N THR A 47 -8.37 8.96 3.42
CA THR A 47 -7.09 8.99 4.15
C THR A 47 -5.93 8.39 3.36
N LEU A 48 -6.24 7.69 2.26
CA LEU A 48 -5.26 7.04 1.39
C LEU A 48 -4.91 7.94 0.21
N ILE A 49 -3.68 7.80 -0.26
CA ILE A 49 -3.16 8.43 -1.47
C ILE A 49 -2.51 7.36 -2.33
N TRP A 50 -2.71 7.51 -3.64
CA TRP A 50 -2.04 6.70 -4.64
C TRP A 50 -0.53 6.97 -4.70
N CYS A 51 0.26 5.90 -4.64
CA CYS A 51 1.70 5.90 -4.76
C CYS A 51 2.09 5.08 -5.99
N GLU A 52 2.35 5.77 -7.10
CA GLU A 52 2.56 5.17 -8.42
C GLU A 52 3.79 4.24 -8.44
N SER A 53 4.89 4.66 -7.83
CA SER A 53 6.14 3.86 -7.82
C SER A 53 6.04 2.55 -7.04
N LEU A 54 5.08 2.44 -6.12
CA LEU A 54 4.82 1.21 -5.35
C LEU A 54 3.60 0.45 -5.86
N SER A 55 2.89 1.01 -6.84
CA SER A 55 1.56 0.58 -7.26
C SER A 55 0.64 0.31 -6.06
N ALA A 56 0.57 1.26 -5.11
CA ALA A 56 -0.12 1.05 -3.84
C ALA A 56 -0.88 2.29 -3.35
N CYS A 57 -1.99 2.05 -2.67
CA CYS A 57 -2.68 3.02 -1.85
C CYS A 57 -2.05 3.03 -0.45
N ILE A 58 -1.48 4.16 -0.05
CA ILE A 58 -0.78 4.31 1.23
C ILE A 58 -1.40 5.43 2.05
N GLN A 59 -1.15 5.41 3.36
CA GLN A 59 -1.63 6.48 4.24
C GLN A 59 -0.96 7.80 3.88
N ARG A 60 -1.72 8.91 3.94
CA ARG A 60 -1.19 10.25 3.64
C ARG A 60 0.07 10.61 4.45
N GLY A 61 0.18 10.14 5.69
CA GLY A 61 1.38 10.35 6.53
C GLY A 61 2.61 9.53 6.13
N GLN A 62 2.42 8.47 5.33
CA GLN A 62 3.50 7.66 4.75
C GLN A 62 3.88 8.10 3.34
N PHE A 63 3.13 9.04 2.77
CA PHE A 63 3.42 9.56 1.45
C PHE A 63 4.73 10.36 1.48
N SER A 64 5.70 9.90 0.70
CA SER A 64 6.89 10.67 0.38
C SER A 64 6.93 10.92 -1.12
N SER A 65 7.04 12.20 -1.51
CA SER A 65 7.19 12.58 -2.91
C SER A 65 8.44 11.96 -3.56
N SER A 66 9.47 11.62 -2.78
CA SER A 66 10.67 10.95 -3.29
C SER A 66 10.45 9.48 -3.62
N SER A 67 9.45 8.85 -2.99
CA SER A 67 9.22 7.40 -3.04
C SER A 67 7.98 7.04 -3.85
N CYS A 68 7.09 8.00 -4.08
CA CYS A 68 5.82 7.80 -4.77
C CYS A 68 5.68 8.53 -6.10
N LYS A 69 6.57 9.49 -6.39
CA LYS A 69 6.73 9.99 -7.75
C LYS A 69 7.80 9.16 -8.44
N ILE A 70 7.53 8.80 -9.69
CA ILE A 70 8.57 8.30 -10.59
C ILE A 70 9.66 9.37 -10.63
N LYS A 71 10.87 9.05 -10.14
CA LYS A 71 12.06 9.85 -10.47
C LYS A 71 12.18 9.83 -11.98
N GLU A 72 11.95 10.97 -12.62
CA GLU A 72 12.31 11.15 -14.02
C GLU A 72 13.77 10.72 -14.18
N LEU A 73 13.98 9.74 -15.07
CA LEU A 73 15.26 9.16 -15.43
C LEU A 73 15.76 9.86 -16.69
#